data_AF-A0AAV0P269-F1
#
_entry.id   AF-A0AAV0P269-F1
#
_cell.length_a   1.000
_cell.length_b   1.000
_cell.length_c   1.000
_cell.angle_alpha   90.00
_cell.angle_beta   90.00
_cell.angle_gamma   90.00
#
_symmetry.space_group_name_H-M   'P 1'
#
loop_
_entity.id
_entity.type
_entity.pdbx_description
1 polymer ?
#
loop_
_entity_poly.entity_id
_entity_poly.type
_entity_poly.pdbx_seq_one_letter_code
_entity_poly.pdbx_strand_id
1 'polypeptide(L)'
;MMQHLDTALITAFVERWQPDTNTFHMPFGEMSILLHDVHHILRIPVEGELMRDDPHLDVLKLDMHDLVRVPVDGPVGGKWKSKWFLNGGIHAEGLLVRGREMKIRDLEVQTYLFVLLGSTLFVDKSRDRLRPAINVFLKDQRRVAGYAWGAAALAYLYRQLGMATRVGSKSIFGCLTLLQTWIYEYFPLFCPSQILQAPDAPRASSWVCHRFAGGDDARQRLVQYRQMLDEMSGEDVSWTPYG
;
A
#
# COMPACT_ATOMS: atom_id res chain seq x y z
N MET A 1 -1.82 3.57 9.73
CA MET A 1 -0.95 2.53 9.13
C MET A 1 -0.04 1.96 10.22
N MET A 2 0.31 0.69 10.10
CA MET A 2 1.12 -0.03 11.09
C MET A 2 2.54 0.56 11.15
N GLN A 3 3.06 0.79 12.36
CA GLN A 3 4.34 1.50 12.57
C GLN A 3 5.57 0.63 12.28
N HIS A 4 5.44 -0.70 12.46
CA HIS A 4 6.53 -1.65 12.30
C HIS A 4 6.10 -2.81 11.42
N LEU A 5 6.80 -2.99 10.30
CA LEU A 5 6.59 -4.11 9.39
C LEU A 5 7.63 -5.19 9.66
N ASP A 6 7.17 -6.42 9.76
CA ASP A 6 8.03 -7.60 9.78
C ASP A 6 8.38 -8.00 8.35
N THR A 7 9.51 -7.51 7.87
CA THR A 7 9.98 -7.80 6.51
C THR A 7 10.28 -9.27 6.30
N ALA A 8 10.67 -10.02 7.34
CA ALA A 8 10.95 -11.45 7.24
C ALA A 8 9.64 -12.24 7.06
N LEU A 9 8.63 -11.93 7.86
CA LEU A 9 7.30 -12.55 7.74
C LEU A 9 6.65 -12.24 6.39
N ILE A 10 6.66 -10.96 5.99
CA ILE A 10 6.15 -10.54 4.69
C ILE A 10 6.87 -11.30 3.57
N THR A 11 8.20 -11.38 3.61
CA THR A 11 8.98 -12.07 2.57
C THR A 11 8.60 -13.56 2.50
N ALA A 12 8.44 -14.23 3.64
CA ALA A 12 8.04 -15.64 3.69
C ALA A 12 6.68 -15.88 3.01
N PHE A 13 5.71 -14.97 3.19
CA PHE A 13 4.40 -15.02 2.52
C PHE A 13 4.48 -14.65 1.04
N VAL A 14 5.29 -13.66 0.67
CA VAL A 14 5.50 -13.27 -0.74
C VAL A 14 6.02 -14.44 -1.56
N GLU A 15 6.89 -15.28 -0.98
CA GLU A 15 7.41 -16.49 -1.63
C GLU A 15 6.33 -17.55 -1.92
N ARG A 16 5.17 -17.47 -1.26
CA ARG A 16 4.01 -18.33 -1.49
C ARG A 16 3.05 -17.77 -2.52
N TRP A 17 3.26 -16.55 -3.03
CA TRP A 17 2.32 -15.93 -3.94
C TRP A 17 2.40 -16.51 -5.37
N GLN A 18 1.25 -16.91 -5.91
CA GLN A 18 1.09 -17.31 -7.30
C GLN A 18 0.43 -16.18 -8.11
N PRO A 19 1.18 -15.48 -8.99
CA PRO A 19 0.64 -14.37 -9.78
C PRO A 19 -0.48 -14.74 -10.76
N ASP A 20 -0.54 -15.99 -11.24
CA ASP A 20 -1.53 -16.39 -12.24
C ASP A 20 -2.94 -16.56 -11.65
N THR A 21 -3.02 -17.01 -10.39
CA THR A 21 -4.28 -17.20 -9.66
C THR A 21 -4.59 -16.05 -8.70
N ASN A 22 -3.62 -15.18 -8.42
CA ASN A 22 -3.66 -14.17 -7.35
C ASN A 22 -3.99 -14.77 -5.98
N THR A 23 -3.35 -15.89 -5.65
CA THR A 23 -3.51 -16.59 -4.38
C THR A 23 -2.14 -16.90 -3.75
N PHE A 24 -2.10 -17.03 -2.43
CA PHE A 24 -1.02 -17.64 -1.68
C PHE A 24 -1.20 -19.16 -1.68
N HIS A 25 -0.16 -19.88 -2.07
CA HIS A 25 -0.10 -21.34 -2.06
C HIS A 25 0.46 -21.83 -0.73
N MET A 26 -0.41 -22.41 0.10
CA MET A 26 -0.10 -22.96 1.41
C MET A 26 -0.16 -24.51 1.37
N PRO A 27 0.44 -25.23 2.32
CA PRO A 27 0.39 -26.70 2.32
C PRO A 27 -1.03 -27.28 2.34
N PHE A 28 -1.98 -26.54 2.93
CA PHE A 28 -3.38 -26.93 3.06
C PHE A 28 -4.30 -26.39 1.95
N GLY A 29 -3.79 -25.58 1.01
CA GLY A 29 -4.59 -25.04 -0.10
C GLY A 29 -4.21 -23.62 -0.51
N GLU A 30 -5.10 -22.98 -1.28
CA GLU A 30 -4.94 -21.61 -1.76
C GLU A 30 -5.75 -20.63 -0.91
N MET A 31 -5.18 -19.46 -0.62
CA MET A 31 -5.86 -18.36 0.09
C MET A 31 -5.55 -17.02 -0.57
N SER A 32 -6.42 -16.03 -0.42
CA SER A 32 -6.12 -14.67 -0.89
C SER A 32 -6.77 -13.60 -0.01
N ILE A 33 -6.26 -12.38 -0.12
CA ILE A 33 -6.82 -11.20 0.55
C ILE A 33 -8.01 -10.73 -0.28
N LEU A 34 -9.21 -10.67 0.29
CA LEU A 34 -10.43 -10.28 -0.41
C LEU A 34 -10.88 -8.86 -0.02
N LEU A 35 -11.90 -8.34 -0.70
CA LEU A 35 -12.44 -7.00 -0.38
C LEU A 35 -13.04 -6.94 1.04
N HIS A 36 -13.59 -8.05 1.56
CA HIS A 36 -14.07 -8.08 2.94
C HIS A 36 -12.93 -7.87 3.94
N ASP A 37 -11.72 -8.39 3.64
CA ASP A 37 -10.52 -8.16 4.45
C ASP A 37 -10.12 -6.70 4.46
N VAL A 38 -10.09 -6.08 3.28
CA VAL A 38 -9.73 -4.67 3.13
C VAL A 38 -10.66 -3.78 3.95
N HIS A 39 -11.97 -4.07 3.91
CA HIS A 39 -12.95 -3.34 4.70
C HIS A 39 -12.67 -3.43 6.21
N HIS A 40 -12.47 -4.62 6.75
CA HIS A 40 -12.23 -4.80 8.19
C HIS A 40 -10.86 -4.31 8.64
N ILE A 41 -9.82 -4.56 7.84
CA ILE A 41 -8.43 -4.25 8.19
C ILE A 41 -8.17 -2.75 8.12
N LEU A 42 -8.59 -2.09 7.05
CA LEU A 42 -8.26 -0.68 6.80
C LEU A 42 -9.41 0.29 7.07
N ARG A 43 -10.66 -0.17 7.13
CA ARG A 43 -11.87 0.68 7.25
C ARG A 43 -11.96 1.77 6.19
N ILE A 44 -11.62 1.41 4.95
CA ILE A 44 -11.76 2.28 3.77
C ILE A 44 -12.82 1.73 2.81
N PRO A 45 -13.46 2.58 1.98
CA PRO A 45 -14.49 2.15 1.04
C PRO A 45 -13.95 1.12 0.03
N VAL A 46 -14.59 -0.04 -0.06
CA VAL A 46 -14.27 -1.09 -1.05
C VAL A 46 -15.23 -1.07 -2.24
N GLU A 47 -16.39 -0.46 -2.06
CA GLU A 47 -17.37 -0.15 -3.11
C GLU A 47 -17.34 1.34 -3.41
N GLY A 48 -17.81 1.72 -4.60
CA GLY A 48 -17.86 3.10 -5.05
C GLY A 48 -17.44 3.27 -6.50
N GLU A 49 -17.18 4.52 -6.87
CA GLU A 49 -16.70 4.86 -8.21
C GLU A 49 -15.31 4.23 -8.46
N LEU A 50 -15.19 3.54 -9.59
CA LEU A 50 -13.93 2.95 -10.00
C LEU A 50 -12.98 4.03 -10.50
N MET A 51 -11.72 3.95 -10.06
CA MET A 51 -10.63 4.81 -10.55
C MET A 51 -10.23 4.42 -11.97
N ARG A 52 -11.04 4.79 -12.97
CA ARG A 52 -10.90 4.40 -14.38
C ARG A 52 -10.10 5.37 -15.24
N ASP A 53 -9.21 6.14 -14.63
CA ASP A 53 -8.41 7.13 -15.36
C ASP A 53 -6.94 6.69 -15.40
N ASP A 54 -6.45 6.39 -16.61
CA ASP A 54 -5.02 6.39 -16.94
C ASP A 54 -4.77 7.53 -17.94
N PRO A 55 -4.85 8.79 -17.50
CA PRO A 55 -4.75 9.91 -18.41
C PRO A 55 -3.34 10.01 -18.98
N HIS A 56 -3.26 10.48 -20.23
CA HIS A 56 -2.00 10.64 -20.93
C HIS A 56 -0.99 11.44 -20.09
N LEU A 57 0.31 11.09 -20.21
CA LEU A 57 1.37 11.67 -19.39
C LEU A 57 1.38 13.20 -19.38
N ASP A 58 1.03 13.83 -20.51
CA ASP A 58 0.99 15.30 -20.61
C ASP A 58 -0.19 15.93 -19.85
N VAL A 59 -1.32 15.22 -19.73
CA VAL A 59 -2.44 15.65 -18.86
C VAL A 59 -2.01 15.60 -17.40
N LEU A 60 -1.32 14.51 -17.00
CA LEU A 60 -0.75 14.40 -15.67
C LEU A 60 0.28 15.49 -15.37
N LYS A 61 1.10 15.89 -16.35
CA LYS A 61 2.05 17.00 -16.18
C LYS A 61 1.34 18.30 -15.85
N LEU A 62 0.33 18.64 -16.64
CA LEU A 62 -0.44 19.87 -16.46
C LEU A 62 -1.16 19.86 -15.12
N ASP A 63 -1.80 18.75 -14.77
CA ASP A 63 -2.48 18.58 -13.49
C ASP A 63 -1.55 18.77 -12.29
N MET A 64 -0.32 18.26 -12.39
CA MET A 64 0.66 18.41 -11.32
C MET A 64 1.31 19.79 -11.29
N HIS A 65 1.50 20.40 -12.45
CA HIS A 65 1.94 21.78 -12.55
C HIS A 65 0.95 22.72 -11.85
N ASP A 66 -0.35 22.54 -12.10
CA ASP A 66 -1.42 23.35 -11.50
C ASP A 66 -1.50 23.14 -9.99
N LEU A 67 -1.33 21.89 -9.53
CA LEU A 67 -1.27 21.56 -8.10
C LEU A 67 -0.10 22.26 -7.39
N VAL A 68 1.10 22.20 -7.97
CA VAL A 68 2.33 22.69 -7.32
C VAL A 68 2.55 24.18 -7.60
N ARG A 69 1.83 24.76 -8.57
CA ARG A 69 1.96 26.15 -9.06
C ARG A 69 3.43 26.53 -9.28
N VAL A 70 4.16 25.70 -10.03
CA VAL A 70 5.57 25.90 -10.39
C VAL A 70 5.66 25.85 -11.89
N PRO A 71 6.42 26.74 -12.57
CA PRO A 71 6.50 26.75 -14.03
C PRO A 71 6.85 25.36 -14.61
N VAL A 72 6.26 25.02 -15.76
CA VAL A 72 6.65 23.80 -16.48
C VAL A 72 8.09 23.96 -16.94
N ASP A 73 9.02 23.25 -16.29
CA ASP A 73 10.39 23.16 -16.76
C ASP A 73 10.44 22.20 -17.97
N GLY A 74 10.67 22.75 -19.16
CA GLY A 74 10.92 21.99 -20.39
C GLY A 74 9.73 21.88 -21.36
N PRO A 75 9.95 21.34 -22.57
CA PRO A 75 8.94 21.27 -23.61
C PRO A 75 7.79 20.32 -23.24
N VAL A 76 6.58 20.62 -23.74
CA VAL A 76 5.44 19.69 -23.74
C VAL A 76 5.88 18.37 -24.41
N GLY A 77 5.58 17.22 -23.80
CA GLY A 77 6.14 15.92 -24.24
C GLY A 77 7.57 15.61 -23.75
N GLY A 78 8.27 16.55 -23.12
CA GLY A 78 9.61 16.38 -22.57
C GLY A 78 9.71 15.52 -21.29
N LYS A 79 10.92 15.21 -20.85
CA LYS A 79 11.14 14.44 -19.60
C LYS A 79 10.77 15.29 -18.37
N TRP A 80 10.05 14.69 -17.41
CA TRP A 80 9.79 15.27 -16.08
C TRP A 80 11.12 15.39 -15.30
N LYS A 81 11.76 16.56 -15.35
CA LYS A 81 13.02 16.84 -14.65
C LYS A 81 13.03 18.23 -14.04
N SER A 82 12.84 18.30 -12.73
CA SER A 82 13.01 19.49 -11.90
C SER A 82 13.26 19.08 -10.44
N LYS A 83 13.35 20.04 -9.50
CA LYS A 83 13.39 19.71 -8.06
C LYS A 83 12.11 18.99 -7.58
N TRP A 84 11.00 19.19 -8.28
CA TRP A 84 9.69 18.60 -7.98
C TRP A 84 9.50 17.26 -8.67
N PHE A 85 10.02 17.13 -9.89
CA PHE A 85 9.68 16.07 -10.81
C PHE A 85 10.91 15.27 -11.22
N LEU A 86 10.87 13.94 -11.10
CA LEU A 86 11.95 13.08 -11.54
C LEU A 86 11.41 11.77 -12.10
N ASN A 87 11.74 11.46 -13.36
CA ASN A 87 11.36 10.21 -14.02
C ASN A 87 9.84 9.92 -13.95
N GLY A 88 9.01 10.97 -14.03
CA GLY A 88 7.55 10.87 -13.96
C GLY A 88 6.97 10.79 -12.55
N GLY A 89 7.79 10.84 -11.50
CA GLY A 89 7.35 10.91 -10.11
C GLY A 89 7.47 12.31 -9.52
N ILE A 90 6.67 12.60 -8.49
CA ILE A 90 6.62 13.90 -7.80
C ILE A 90 7.21 13.78 -6.40
N HIS A 91 8.03 14.75 -5.99
CA HIS A 91 8.62 14.78 -4.65
C HIS A 91 7.55 14.85 -3.54
N ALA A 92 7.49 13.82 -2.69
CA ALA A 92 6.49 13.73 -1.62
C ALA A 92 6.62 14.87 -0.60
N GLU A 93 7.81 15.04 -0.01
CA GLU A 93 8.03 16.06 1.03
C GLU A 93 7.87 17.48 0.48
N GLY A 94 8.39 17.69 -0.73
CA GLY A 94 8.22 18.97 -1.42
C GLY A 94 6.73 19.33 -1.55
N LEU A 95 5.91 18.36 -1.94
CA LEU A 95 4.48 18.57 -2.14
C LEU A 95 3.75 18.97 -0.84
N LEU A 96 4.08 18.33 0.29
CA LEU A 96 3.53 18.69 1.60
C LEU A 96 3.92 20.11 2.02
N VAL A 97 5.20 20.44 1.91
CA VAL A 97 5.71 21.78 2.22
C VAL A 97 4.99 22.82 1.36
N ARG A 98 4.86 22.54 0.05
CA ARG A 98 4.20 23.43 -0.89
C ARG A 98 2.73 23.67 -0.54
N GLY A 99 1.99 22.61 -0.24
CA GLY A 99 0.57 22.69 0.16
C GLY A 99 0.38 23.64 1.34
N ARG A 100 1.22 23.50 2.37
CA ARG A 100 1.21 24.37 3.56
C ARG A 100 1.58 25.82 3.24
N GLU A 101 2.62 26.03 2.43
CA GLU A 101 3.09 27.37 2.07
C GLU A 101 2.06 28.19 1.29
N MET A 102 1.25 27.53 0.46
CA MET A 102 0.26 28.24 -0.35
C MET A 102 -0.88 28.83 0.47
N LYS A 103 -1.12 28.34 1.71
CA LYS A 103 -2.21 28.78 2.59
C LYS A 103 -3.59 28.74 1.93
N ILE A 104 -3.77 27.80 1.00
CA ILE A 104 -5.06 27.49 0.36
C ILE A 104 -5.51 26.16 0.94
N ARG A 105 -6.57 26.18 1.75
CA ARG A 105 -7.04 25.00 2.49
C ARG A 105 -7.25 23.79 1.58
N ASP A 106 -7.93 23.99 0.45
CA ASP A 106 -8.26 22.88 -0.45
C ASP A 106 -7.00 22.24 -1.03
N LEU A 107 -5.99 23.05 -1.32
CA LEU A 107 -4.72 22.55 -1.82
C LEU A 107 -3.91 21.83 -0.73
N GLU A 108 -3.91 22.36 0.49
CA GLU A 108 -3.26 21.71 1.63
C GLU A 108 -3.88 20.32 1.88
N VAL A 109 -5.20 20.20 1.85
CA VAL A 109 -5.90 18.92 1.97
C VAL A 109 -5.58 18.00 0.79
N GLN A 110 -5.62 18.49 -0.45
CA GLN A 110 -5.34 17.69 -1.64
C GLN A 110 -3.90 17.15 -1.63
N THR A 111 -2.92 17.98 -1.30
CA THR A 111 -1.50 17.58 -1.21
C THR A 111 -1.25 16.61 -0.06
N TYR A 112 -1.91 16.82 1.09
CA TYR A 112 -1.87 15.88 2.20
C TYR A 112 -2.45 14.52 1.81
N LEU A 113 -3.65 14.48 1.23
CA LEU A 113 -4.30 13.23 0.78
C LEU A 113 -3.46 12.52 -0.29
N PHE A 114 -2.88 13.27 -1.22
CA PHE A 114 -1.98 12.72 -2.23
C PHE A 114 -0.84 11.98 -1.56
N VAL A 115 -0.11 12.65 -0.67
CA VAL A 115 1.05 12.05 -0.01
C VAL A 115 0.64 10.91 0.89
N LEU A 116 -0.46 11.05 1.63
CA LEU A 116 -1.01 9.99 2.46
C LEU A 116 -1.29 8.73 1.63
N LEU A 117 -2.11 8.81 0.59
CA LEU A 117 -2.50 7.65 -0.21
C LEU A 117 -1.31 7.05 -0.98
N GLY A 118 -0.44 7.89 -1.55
CA GLY A 118 0.74 7.46 -2.28
C GLY A 118 1.80 6.77 -1.39
N SER A 119 1.93 7.19 -0.13
CA SER A 119 2.87 6.61 0.84
C SER A 119 2.30 5.46 1.67
N THR A 120 1.01 5.13 1.50
CA THR A 120 0.35 4.09 2.30
C THR A 120 -0.32 3.01 1.46
N LEU A 121 -1.18 3.37 0.51
CA LEU A 121 -1.93 2.41 -0.31
C LEU A 121 -1.16 2.02 -1.58
N PHE A 122 -0.50 3.00 -2.20
CA PHE A 122 0.11 2.88 -3.54
C PHE A 122 1.63 3.02 -3.53
N VAL A 123 2.27 2.62 -2.43
CA VAL A 123 3.73 2.68 -2.27
C VAL A 123 4.40 1.98 -3.45
N ASP A 124 5.48 2.56 -3.97
CA ASP A 124 6.26 1.97 -5.04
C ASP A 124 7.76 2.10 -4.79
N LYS A 125 8.58 1.64 -5.74
CA LYS A 125 10.05 1.67 -5.63
C LYS A 125 10.66 3.07 -5.56
N SER A 126 9.87 4.10 -5.86
CA SER A 126 10.30 5.48 -5.97
C SER A 126 10.32 6.09 -4.56
N ARG A 127 11.30 5.69 -3.76
CA ARG A 127 11.54 6.10 -2.35
C ARG A 127 10.86 7.40 -1.91
N ASP A 128 11.20 8.53 -2.52
CA ASP A 128 10.75 9.88 -2.19
C ASP A 128 9.80 10.48 -3.25
N ARG A 129 9.37 9.69 -4.23
CA ARG A 129 8.51 10.12 -5.34
C ARG A 129 7.19 9.37 -5.36
N LEU A 130 6.15 10.08 -5.75
CA LEU A 130 4.81 9.51 -5.85
C LEU A 130 4.31 9.57 -7.30
N ARG A 131 3.44 8.63 -7.65
CA ARG A 131 2.82 8.55 -8.97
C ARG A 131 1.79 9.68 -9.16
N PRO A 132 1.88 10.46 -10.24
CA PRO A 132 0.95 11.57 -10.52
C PRO A 132 -0.52 11.18 -10.65
N ALA A 133 -0.79 9.97 -11.14
CA ALA A 133 -2.14 9.53 -11.53
C ALA A 133 -3.19 9.69 -10.44
N ILE A 134 -2.80 9.55 -9.16
CA ILE A 134 -3.74 9.68 -8.04
C ILE A 134 -4.34 11.08 -7.90
N ASN A 135 -3.66 12.12 -8.39
CA ASN A 135 -4.12 13.51 -8.25
C ASN A 135 -5.50 13.75 -8.85
N VAL A 136 -5.80 13.05 -9.95
CA VAL A 136 -7.03 13.19 -10.73
C VAL A 136 -8.25 12.97 -9.84
N PHE A 137 -8.16 12.00 -8.94
CA PHE A 137 -9.22 11.63 -8.00
C PHE A 137 -9.29 12.54 -6.77
N LEU A 138 -8.31 13.43 -6.57
CA LEU A 138 -8.22 14.31 -5.40
C LEU A 138 -8.59 15.76 -5.70
N LYS A 139 -8.80 16.11 -6.98
CA LYS A 139 -9.20 17.45 -7.42
C LYS A 139 -10.56 17.86 -6.86
N ASP A 140 -11.54 16.96 -6.92
CA ASP A 140 -12.86 17.17 -6.32
C ASP A 140 -12.96 16.44 -4.98
N GLN A 141 -12.73 17.18 -3.91
CA GLN A 141 -12.76 16.66 -2.54
C GLN A 141 -14.11 16.05 -2.15
N ARG A 142 -15.22 16.48 -2.79
CA ARG A 142 -16.56 15.97 -2.49
C ARG A 142 -16.73 14.53 -2.95
N ARG A 143 -15.95 14.12 -3.95
CA ARG A 143 -15.98 12.78 -4.54
C ARG A 143 -14.99 11.82 -3.90
N VAL A 144 -13.97 12.33 -3.18
CA VAL A 144 -12.90 11.51 -2.61
C VAL A 144 -13.44 10.36 -1.77
N ALA A 145 -14.46 10.60 -0.93
CA ALA A 145 -15.04 9.57 -0.08
C ALA A 145 -15.84 8.49 -0.85
N GLY A 146 -16.25 8.77 -2.09
CA GLY A 146 -17.07 7.89 -2.92
C GLY A 146 -16.28 6.95 -3.84
N TYR A 147 -14.96 7.05 -3.90
CA TYR A 147 -14.14 6.13 -4.69
C TYR A 147 -13.87 4.83 -3.94
N ALA A 148 -13.79 3.73 -4.70
CA ALA A 148 -13.44 2.40 -4.19
C ALA A 148 -11.94 2.27 -3.85
N TRP A 149 -11.45 3.05 -2.88
CA TRP A 149 -10.03 3.10 -2.47
C TRP A 149 -9.49 1.74 -2.06
N GLY A 150 -10.29 0.95 -1.35
CA GLY A 150 -9.93 -0.39 -0.91
C GLY A 150 -9.73 -1.36 -2.07
N ALA A 151 -10.62 -1.33 -3.06
CA ALA A 151 -10.49 -2.17 -4.25
C ALA A 151 -9.25 -1.78 -5.07
N ALA A 152 -9.00 -0.49 -5.25
CA ALA A 152 -7.81 0.00 -5.93
C ALA A 152 -6.52 -0.38 -5.19
N ALA A 153 -6.50 -0.27 -3.86
CA ALA A 153 -5.35 -0.64 -3.03
C ALA A 153 -5.07 -2.16 -3.11
N LEU A 154 -6.11 -2.98 -3.09
CA LEU A 154 -5.98 -4.44 -3.21
C LEU A 154 -5.46 -4.85 -4.59
N ALA A 155 -6.04 -4.32 -5.66
CA ALA A 155 -5.57 -4.58 -7.03
C ALA A 155 -4.11 -4.14 -7.21
N TYR A 156 -3.73 -3.01 -6.61
CA TYR A 156 -2.35 -2.55 -6.61
C TYR A 156 -1.43 -3.49 -5.83
N LEU A 157 -1.83 -3.96 -4.65
CA LEU A 157 -1.08 -4.91 -3.83
C LEU A 157 -0.87 -6.25 -4.55
N TYR A 158 -1.90 -6.83 -5.18
CA TYR A 158 -1.77 -8.05 -6.00
C TYR A 158 -0.74 -7.88 -7.10
N ARG A 159 -0.76 -6.74 -7.80
CA ARG A 159 0.25 -6.43 -8.81
C ARG A 159 1.65 -6.37 -8.21
N GLN A 160 1.83 -5.76 -7.03
CA GLN A 160 3.13 -5.70 -6.36
C GLN A 160 3.60 -7.08 -5.89
N LEU A 161 2.70 -7.93 -5.38
CA LEU A 161 3.00 -9.32 -5.04
C LEU A 161 3.49 -10.09 -6.27
N GLY A 162 2.77 -10.00 -7.40
CA GLY A 162 3.19 -10.65 -8.65
C GLY A 162 4.46 -10.06 -9.28
N MET A 163 4.83 -8.82 -8.96
CA MET A 163 6.14 -8.26 -9.32
C MET A 163 7.25 -8.74 -8.38
N ALA A 164 6.94 -8.91 -7.09
CA ALA A 164 7.90 -9.31 -6.07
C ALA A 164 8.37 -10.77 -6.22
N THR A 165 7.54 -11.64 -6.81
CA THR A 165 7.89 -13.05 -7.10
C THR A 165 8.76 -13.24 -8.34
N ARG A 166 8.98 -12.19 -9.15
CA ARG A 166 9.80 -12.29 -10.36
C ARG A 166 11.29 -12.38 -10.03
N VAL A 167 12.01 -13.15 -10.83
CA VAL A 167 13.47 -13.30 -10.72
C VAL A 167 14.15 -11.94 -10.71
N GLY A 168 15.02 -11.72 -9.71
CA GLY A 168 15.79 -10.49 -9.55
C GLY A 168 15.07 -9.38 -8.78
N SER A 169 13.80 -9.55 -8.42
CA SER A 169 13.14 -8.65 -7.47
C SER A 169 13.77 -8.80 -6.08
N LYS A 170 13.94 -7.68 -5.39
CA LYS A 170 14.55 -7.61 -4.05
C LYS A 170 13.67 -6.91 -3.02
N SER A 171 12.45 -6.52 -3.42
CA SER A 171 11.58 -5.70 -2.59
C SER A 171 10.13 -5.87 -3.00
N ILE A 172 9.23 -5.69 -2.04
CA ILE A 172 7.79 -5.60 -2.24
C ILE A 172 7.31 -4.20 -1.84
N PHE A 173 6.27 -3.72 -2.53
CA PHE A 173 5.64 -2.43 -2.27
C PHE A 173 4.11 -2.59 -2.22
N GLY A 174 3.38 -1.47 -2.16
CA GLY A 174 1.93 -1.44 -1.94
C GLY A 174 1.57 -1.35 -0.47
N CYS A 175 0.31 -1.67 -0.15
CA CYS A 175 -0.21 -1.55 1.21
C CYS A 175 0.27 -2.71 2.10
N LEU A 176 1.50 -2.63 2.61
CA LEU A 176 2.05 -3.70 3.45
C LEU A 176 1.40 -3.81 4.83
N THR A 177 0.75 -2.74 5.32
CA THR A 177 -0.12 -2.85 6.49
C THR A 177 -1.29 -3.79 6.24
N LEU A 178 -1.90 -3.76 5.04
CA LEU A 178 -2.97 -4.69 4.69
C LEU A 178 -2.45 -6.13 4.68
N LEU A 179 -1.32 -6.38 4.00
CA LEU A 179 -0.73 -7.71 3.92
C LEU A 179 -0.37 -8.26 5.31
N GLN A 180 0.37 -7.50 6.11
CA GLN A 180 0.80 -7.98 7.43
C GLN A 180 -0.35 -8.15 8.41
N THR A 181 -1.35 -7.26 8.38
CA THR A 181 -2.53 -7.42 9.23
C THR A 181 -3.33 -8.63 8.79
N TRP A 182 -3.50 -8.86 7.48
CA TRP A 182 -4.17 -10.05 6.97
C TRP A 182 -3.48 -11.34 7.44
N ILE A 183 -2.14 -11.36 7.46
CA ILE A 183 -1.39 -12.47 8.04
C ILE A 183 -1.77 -12.66 9.52
N TYR A 184 -1.82 -11.60 10.31
CA TYR A 184 -2.18 -11.70 11.74
C TYR A 184 -3.62 -12.15 11.98
N GLU A 185 -4.57 -11.77 11.12
CA GLU A 185 -5.98 -12.19 11.24
C GLU A 185 -6.15 -13.69 10.96
N TYR A 186 -5.53 -14.21 9.90
CA TYR A 186 -5.73 -15.57 9.44
C TYR A 186 -4.75 -16.59 10.04
N PHE A 187 -3.58 -16.15 10.51
CA PHE A 187 -2.52 -17.02 11.00
C PHE A 187 -2.11 -16.62 12.42
N PRO A 188 -2.87 -17.06 13.45
CA PRO A 188 -2.62 -16.72 14.86
C PRO A 188 -1.19 -16.99 15.32
N LEU A 189 -0.53 -17.98 14.72
CA LEU A 189 0.86 -18.34 15.00
C LEU A 189 1.84 -17.19 14.82
N PHE A 190 1.54 -16.22 13.94
CA PHE A 190 2.43 -15.09 13.65
C PHE A 190 2.00 -13.78 14.30
N CYS A 191 0.82 -13.73 14.95
CA CYS A 191 0.27 -12.47 15.43
C CYS A 191 0.97 -12.00 16.71
N PRO A 192 1.27 -10.69 16.83
CA PRO A 192 1.73 -10.11 18.09
C PRO A 192 0.57 -9.93 19.07
N SER A 193 0.85 -9.42 20.27
CA SER A 193 -0.19 -9.09 21.24
C SER A 193 -1.23 -8.13 20.67
N GLN A 194 -2.50 -8.42 20.96
CA GLN A 194 -3.63 -7.62 20.50
C GLN A 194 -4.04 -6.56 21.55
N ILE A 195 -4.44 -5.38 21.07
CA ILE A 195 -5.07 -4.31 21.85
C ILE A 195 -6.58 -4.37 21.59
N LEU A 196 -7.37 -4.29 22.66
CA LEU A 196 -8.81 -4.08 22.56
C LEU A 196 -9.10 -2.73 21.93
N GLN A 197 -9.71 -2.74 20.75
CA GLN A 197 -10.13 -1.56 20.02
C GLN A 197 -11.66 -1.40 20.06
N ALA A 198 -12.15 -0.21 19.72
CA ALA A 198 -13.57 0.00 19.50
C ALA A 198 -14.09 -0.91 18.36
N PRO A 199 -15.36 -1.34 18.37
CA PRO A 199 -15.91 -2.25 17.35
C PRO A 199 -15.67 -1.79 15.90
N ASP A 200 -15.74 -0.48 15.65
CA ASP A 200 -15.58 0.11 14.32
C ASP A 200 -14.15 0.51 13.97
N ALA A 201 -13.19 0.25 14.86
CA ALA A 201 -11.79 0.55 14.59
C ALA A 201 -11.22 -0.33 13.45
N PRO A 202 -10.22 0.16 12.70
CA PRO A 202 -9.52 -0.67 11.73
C PRO A 202 -8.72 -1.76 12.42
N ARG A 203 -8.82 -3.00 11.96
CA ARG A 203 -8.07 -4.09 12.60
C ARG A 203 -6.56 -3.89 12.54
N ALA A 204 -6.06 -3.16 11.55
CA ALA A 204 -4.65 -2.77 11.47
C ALA A 204 -4.14 -1.97 12.68
N SER A 205 -5.00 -1.36 13.49
CA SER A 205 -4.60 -0.68 14.74
C SER A 205 -4.67 -1.57 15.99
N SER A 206 -5.04 -2.84 15.85
CA SER A 206 -5.24 -3.75 16.99
C SER A 206 -3.97 -4.46 17.43
N TRP A 207 -2.83 -4.26 16.76
CA TRP A 207 -1.64 -5.09 16.94
C TRP A 207 -0.46 -4.32 17.54
N VAL A 208 0.09 -4.81 18.66
CA VAL A 208 1.31 -4.26 19.28
C VAL A 208 2.53 -4.76 18.53
N CYS A 209 2.87 -4.09 17.44
CA CYS A 209 4.05 -4.46 16.66
C CYS A 209 5.30 -3.87 17.32
N HIS A 210 6.27 -4.70 17.66
CA HIS A 210 7.58 -4.23 18.13
C HIS A 210 8.51 -3.95 16.94
N ARG A 211 9.59 -3.19 17.18
CA ARG A 211 10.63 -3.02 16.17
C ARG A 211 11.35 -4.36 15.97
N PHE A 212 11.23 -4.92 14.79
CA PHE A 212 11.97 -6.12 14.41
C PHE A 212 13.44 -5.78 14.15
N ALA A 213 14.35 -6.61 14.66
CA ALA A 213 15.77 -6.45 14.39
C ALA A 213 16.09 -6.78 12.92
N GLY A 214 17.08 -6.06 12.38
CA GLY A 214 17.54 -6.21 10.99
C GLY A 214 18.79 -7.09 10.89
N GLY A 215 19.27 -7.28 9.67
CA GLY A 215 20.52 -8.02 9.41
C GLY A 215 20.33 -9.53 9.56
N ASP A 216 21.25 -10.18 10.28
CA ASP A 216 21.25 -11.64 10.43
C ASP A 216 20.05 -12.17 11.22
N ASP A 217 19.50 -11.38 12.16
CA ASP A 217 18.26 -11.70 12.86
C ASP A 217 17.07 -11.83 11.88
N ALA A 218 16.94 -10.90 10.94
CA ALA A 218 15.87 -10.96 9.94
C ALA A 218 16.01 -12.19 9.01
N ARG A 219 17.25 -12.62 8.71
CA ARG A 219 17.48 -13.85 7.94
C ARG A 219 17.10 -15.09 8.73
N GLN A 220 17.44 -15.14 10.02
CA GLN A 220 17.08 -16.26 10.89
C GLN A 220 15.56 -16.35 11.06
N ARG A 221 14.89 -15.23 11.31
CA ARG A 221 13.42 -15.17 11.38
C ARG A 221 12.77 -15.61 10.07
N LEU A 222 13.33 -15.21 8.91
CA LEU A 222 12.82 -15.66 7.61
C LEU A 222 12.91 -17.19 7.46
N VAL A 223 14.02 -17.81 7.87
CA VAL A 223 14.16 -19.28 7.85
C VAL A 223 13.13 -19.94 8.78
N GLN A 224 12.93 -19.40 9.97
CA GLN A 224 11.93 -19.89 10.92
C GLN A 224 10.52 -19.77 10.36
N TYR A 225 10.13 -18.61 9.81
CA TYR A 225 8.81 -18.42 9.21
C TYR A 225 8.57 -19.36 8.04
N ARG A 226 9.57 -19.61 7.19
CA ARG A 226 9.44 -20.59 6.11
C ARG A 226 9.15 -21.98 6.63
N GLN A 227 9.90 -22.44 7.63
CA GLN A 227 9.68 -23.73 8.26
C GLN A 227 8.28 -23.84 8.87
N MET A 228 7.87 -22.81 9.63
CA MET A 228 6.52 -22.76 10.22
C MET A 228 5.41 -22.79 9.16
N LEU A 229 5.61 -22.14 8.01
CA LEU A 229 4.67 -22.20 6.89
C LEU A 229 4.65 -23.56 6.20
N ASP A 230 5.78 -24.26 6.09
CA ASP A 230 5.88 -25.59 5.48
C ASP A 230 5.21 -26.68 6.33
N GLU A 231 5.28 -26.54 7.65
CA GLU A 231 4.70 -27.48 8.63
C GLU A 231 3.22 -27.20 8.93
N MET A 232 2.66 -26.12 8.39
CA MET A 232 1.32 -25.64 8.71
C MET A 232 0.20 -26.51 8.12
N SER A 233 -0.86 -26.70 8.91
CA SER A 233 -2.09 -27.36 8.50
C SER A 233 -3.27 -26.38 8.43
N GLY A 234 -4.41 -26.83 7.91
CA GLY A 234 -5.64 -26.03 7.89
C GLY A 234 -6.23 -25.77 9.29
N GLU A 235 -5.82 -26.52 10.32
CA GLU A 235 -6.27 -26.32 11.71
C GLU A 235 -5.58 -25.12 12.37
N ASP A 236 -4.41 -24.72 11.85
CA ASP A 236 -3.64 -23.58 12.33
C ASP A 236 -4.19 -22.24 11.80
N VAL A 237 -5.20 -22.29 10.93
CA VAL A 237 -5.77 -21.14 10.21
C VAL A 237 -7.08 -20.71 10.85
N SER A 238 -7.20 -19.41 11.12
CA SER A 238 -8.47 -18.78 11.45
C SER A 238 -9.27 -18.52 10.17
N TRP A 239 -10.24 -19.40 9.86
CA TRP A 239 -11.03 -19.30 8.63
C TRP A 239 -12.10 -18.19 8.67
N THR A 240 -12.49 -17.75 9.87
CA THR A 240 -13.54 -16.75 10.09
C THR A 240 -13.06 -15.68 11.06
N PRO A 241 -12.01 -14.90 10.74
CA PRO A 241 -11.41 -13.98 11.70
C PRO A 241 -12.34 -12.81 12.07
N TYR A 242 -13.36 -12.53 11.25
CA TYR A 242 -14.29 -11.42 11.47
C TYR A 242 -15.60 -11.79 12.18
N GLY A 243 -15.79 -13.07 12.51
CA GLY A 243 -17.04 -13.60 13.09
C GLY A 243 -17.98 -14.20 12.05
#